data_AF-Q8N8Y3-F1
#
_entry.id   AF-Q8N8Y3-F1
#
_cell.length_a   1.000
_cell.length_b   1.000
_cell.length_c   1.000
_cell.angle_alpha   90.00
_cell.angle_beta   90.00
_cell.angle_gamma   90.00
#
_symmetry.space_group_name_H-M   'P 1'
#
loop_
_entity.id
_entity.type
_entity.pdbx_description
1 polymer ?
#
loop_
_entity_poly.entity_id
_entity_poly.type
_entity_poly.pdbx_seq_one_letter_code
_entity_poly.pdbx_strand_id
1 'polypeptide(L)'
;MSRSGTDPQQRQQASEADAAAATFRANDHQHIRYNPLQDEWVLVSAHRMKRPWQGQVEPQLLKTVPRHDPLNPLCPGAIRANGEIFENKGAMMGCSNPHPHCQVWASSFLPDIAQREERSQQAYKSQHGEPLLMEYSRQELLRKVGESQALCPQGVPNFLIP
;
A
#
# COMPACT_ATOMS: atom_id res chain seq x y z
N MET A 1 10.54 -58.04 -25.10
CA MET A 1 9.39 -57.22 -24.65
C MET A 1 9.74 -56.65 -23.28
N SER A 2 10.17 -55.39 -23.21
CA SER A 2 10.69 -54.79 -21.98
C SER A 2 9.56 -54.26 -21.10
N ARG A 3 9.58 -54.59 -19.80
CA ARG A 3 8.56 -54.13 -18.85
C ARG A 3 8.90 -52.73 -18.35
N SER A 4 8.42 -51.68 -19.03
CA SER A 4 8.48 -50.30 -18.55
C SER A 4 7.43 -50.06 -17.45
N GLY A 5 7.62 -50.70 -16.29
CA GLY A 5 6.90 -50.32 -15.08
C GLY A 5 7.39 -48.94 -14.62
N THR A 6 6.52 -47.94 -14.65
CA THR A 6 6.80 -46.66 -13.97
C THR A 6 6.78 -46.91 -12.48
N ASP A 7 7.86 -46.52 -11.79
CA ASP A 7 8.02 -46.76 -10.36
C ASP A 7 6.88 -46.06 -9.59
N PRO A 8 6.14 -46.76 -8.70
CA PRO A 8 5.09 -46.13 -7.91
C PRO A 8 5.63 -44.92 -7.12
N GLN A 9 6.87 -44.94 -6.65
CA GLN A 9 7.47 -43.81 -5.92
C GLN A 9 7.58 -42.55 -6.80
N GLN A 10 7.95 -42.70 -8.08
CA GLN A 10 7.98 -41.59 -9.04
C GLN A 10 6.58 -41.03 -9.31
N ARG A 11 5.55 -41.89 -9.29
CA ARG A 11 4.16 -41.48 -9.47
C ARG A 11 3.61 -40.72 -8.25
N GLN A 12 3.95 -41.17 -7.03
CA GLN A 12 3.70 -40.42 -5.79
C GLN A 12 4.34 -39.02 -5.87
N GLN A 13 5.66 -38.95 -6.11
CA GLN A 13 6.43 -37.71 -6.14
C GLN A 13 5.92 -36.72 -7.18
N ALA A 14 5.49 -37.18 -8.36
CA ALA A 14 4.84 -36.32 -9.36
C ALA A 14 3.53 -35.72 -8.82
N SER A 15 2.65 -36.54 -8.24
CA SER A 15 1.37 -36.04 -7.68
C SER A 15 1.53 -35.08 -6.50
N GLU A 16 2.60 -35.25 -5.70
CA GLU A 16 2.96 -34.35 -4.60
C GLU A 16 3.52 -33.01 -5.12
N ALA A 17 4.31 -33.03 -6.20
CA ALA A 17 4.80 -31.83 -6.87
C ALA A 17 3.66 -31.03 -7.53
N ASP A 18 2.72 -31.70 -8.20
CA ASP A 18 1.54 -31.05 -8.79
C ASP A 18 0.63 -30.44 -7.70
N ALA A 19 0.45 -31.12 -6.56
CA ALA A 19 -0.28 -30.57 -5.41
C ALA A 19 0.43 -29.34 -4.78
N ALA A 20 1.77 -29.34 -4.75
CA ALA A 20 2.55 -28.18 -4.31
C ALA A 20 2.46 -27.00 -5.29
N ALA A 21 2.28 -27.26 -6.59
CA ALA A 21 2.04 -26.25 -7.62
C ALA A 21 0.59 -25.70 -7.60
N ALA A 22 -0.39 -26.53 -7.21
CA ALA A 22 -1.79 -26.12 -7.05
C ALA A 22 -2.04 -25.24 -5.80
N THR A 23 -1.05 -25.07 -4.92
CA THR A 23 -1.18 -24.27 -3.70
C THR A 23 -0.99 -22.77 -4.00
N PHE A 24 -2.04 -21.96 -3.81
CA PHE A 24 -1.97 -20.51 -3.99
C PHE A 24 -0.90 -19.85 -3.10
N ARG A 25 -0.01 -19.06 -3.73
CA ARG A 25 1.01 -18.25 -3.05
C ARG A 25 0.90 -16.79 -3.47
N ALA A 26 0.62 -15.89 -2.54
CA ALA A 26 0.43 -14.47 -2.80
C ALA A 26 1.67 -13.76 -3.40
N ASN A 27 2.87 -14.29 -3.17
CA ASN A 27 4.12 -13.70 -3.67
C ASN A 27 4.40 -14.05 -5.15
N ASP A 28 3.83 -15.14 -5.65
CA ASP A 28 4.05 -15.64 -7.02
C ASP A 28 2.85 -15.38 -7.93
N HIS A 29 1.63 -15.46 -7.39
CA HIS A 29 0.38 -15.45 -8.13
C HIS A 29 -0.30 -14.07 -8.12
N GLN A 30 -0.87 -13.68 -9.26
CA GLN A 30 -1.74 -12.50 -9.34
C GLN A 30 -3.01 -12.73 -8.51
N HIS A 31 -3.40 -11.71 -7.74
CA HIS A 31 -4.59 -11.76 -6.89
C HIS A 31 -5.14 -10.36 -6.65
N ILE A 32 -6.42 -10.28 -6.29
CA ILE A 32 -7.03 -9.03 -5.82
C ILE A 32 -7.03 -9.00 -4.29
N ARG A 33 -6.85 -7.81 -3.71
CA ARG A 33 -7.03 -7.56 -2.27
C ARG A 33 -8.01 -6.40 -2.08
N TYR A 34 -8.81 -6.46 -1.02
CA TYR A 34 -9.84 -5.46 -0.72
C TYR A 34 -9.31 -4.40 0.26
N ASN A 35 -9.64 -3.13 0.02
CA ASN A 35 -9.46 -2.01 0.93
C ASN A 35 -10.80 -1.74 1.65
N PRO A 36 -10.98 -2.19 2.91
CA PRO A 36 -12.24 -2.04 3.64
C PRO A 36 -12.49 -0.61 4.12
N LEU A 37 -11.51 0.29 4.08
CA LEU A 37 -11.67 1.69 4.49
C LEU A 37 -12.32 2.53 3.37
N GLN A 38 -11.98 2.28 2.10
CA GLN A 38 -12.49 3.07 0.97
C GLN A 38 -13.49 2.32 0.08
N ASP A 39 -13.73 1.02 0.32
CA ASP A 39 -14.53 0.13 -0.53
C ASP A 39 -13.95 0.03 -1.96
N GLU A 40 -12.72 -0.50 -2.06
CA GLU A 40 -11.98 -0.64 -3.33
C GLU A 40 -11.23 -1.97 -3.45
N TRP A 41 -10.99 -2.41 -4.68
CA TRP A 41 -10.26 -3.64 -5.00
C TRP A 41 -8.96 -3.34 -5.73
N VAL A 42 -7.83 -3.76 -5.14
CA VAL A 42 -6.48 -3.55 -5.67
C VAL A 42 -5.98 -4.84 -6.32
N LEU A 43 -5.62 -4.78 -7.60
CA LEU A 43 -4.98 -5.89 -8.32
C LEU A 43 -3.49 -5.96 -8.01
N VAL A 44 -3.09 -6.97 -7.23
CA VAL A 44 -1.69 -7.28 -6.92
C VAL A 44 -1.12 -8.19 -8.01
N SER A 45 -0.02 -7.76 -8.63
CA SER A 45 0.72 -8.52 -9.64
C SER A 45 2.21 -8.49 -9.32
N ALA A 46 2.64 -9.38 -8.42
CA ALA A 46 3.98 -9.36 -7.82
C ALA A 46 5.13 -9.33 -8.86
N HIS A 47 4.96 -10.01 -10.00
CA HIS A 47 5.96 -10.04 -11.07
C HIS A 47 6.05 -8.77 -11.94
N ARG A 48 5.18 -7.76 -11.75
CA ARG A 48 5.18 -6.53 -12.56
C ARG A 48 6.52 -5.76 -12.48
N MET A 49 7.22 -5.83 -11.35
CA MET A 49 8.54 -5.20 -11.15
C MET A 49 9.70 -5.95 -11.83
N LYS A 50 9.50 -7.20 -12.29
CA LYS A 50 10.53 -7.97 -13.01
C LYS A 50 10.64 -7.59 -14.50
N ARG A 51 9.78 -6.69 -15.01
CA ARG A 51 9.82 -6.21 -16.39
C ARG A 51 10.94 -5.15 -16.54
N PRO A 52 11.85 -5.26 -17.54
CA PRO A 52 12.92 -4.28 -17.71
C PRO A 52 12.35 -2.88 -17.98
N TRP A 53 12.85 -1.89 -17.23
CA TRP A 53 12.48 -0.49 -17.42
C TRP A 53 13.39 0.17 -18.48
N GLN A 54 12.75 0.79 -19.47
CA GLN A 54 13.39 1.52 -20.57
C GLN A 54 12.70 2.89 -20.79
N GLY A 55 11.94 3.35 -19.79
CA GLY A 55 11.17 4.58 -19.83
C GLY A 55 11.90 5.76 -19.17
N GLN A 56 11.11 6.79 -18.83
CA GLN A 56 11.57 8.01 -18.16
C GLN A 56 12.42 7.70 -16.91
N VAL A 57 13.54 8.41 -16.78
CA VAL A 57 14.35 8.42 -15.54
C VAL A 57 14.12 9.77 -14.89
N GLU A 58 13.59 9.75 -13.67
CA GLU A 58 13.29 10.99 -12.94
C GLU A 58 14.57 11.78 -12.61
N PRO A 59 14.57 13.11 -12.83
CA PRO A 59 15.75 13.93 -12.56
C PRO A 59 16.03 13.99 -11.05
N GLN A 60 17.30 13.78 -10.69
CA GLN A 60 17.77 13.96 -9.32
C GLN A 60 17.52 15.40 -8.86
N LEU A 61 16.99 15.60 -7.65
CA LEU A 61 16.79 16.95 -7.10
C LEU A 61 18.13 17.70 -6.98
N LEU A 62 18.28 18.76 -7.78
CA LEU A 62 19.43 19.66 -7.73
C LEU A 62 19.49 20.37 -6.37
N LYS A 63 20.49 20.02 -5.55
CA LYS A 63 20.62 20.49 -4.15
C LYS A 63 21.62 21.64 -3.98
N THR A 64 21.16 22.85 -4.26
CA THR A 64 21.65 24.09 -3.61
C THR A 64 20.50 25.09 -3.42
N VAL A 65 19.40 24.65 -2.79
CA VAL A 65 18.34 25.57 -2.34
C VAL A 65 18.93 26.48 -1.24
N PRO A 66 18.94 27.81 -1.40
CA PRO A 66 19.49 28.71 -0.38
C PRO A 66 18.64 28.68 0.90
N ARG A 67 19.29 28.82 2.06
CA ARG A 67 18.61 28.76 3.38
C ARG A 67 17.60 29.91 3.58
N HIS A 68 17.82 31.03 2.90
CA HIS A 68 16.92 32.18 2.86
C HIS A 68 16.97 32.76 1.44
N ASP A 69 15.80 33.14 0.92
CA ASP A 69 15.64 33.84 -0.35
C ASP A 69 14.62 34.97 -0.13
N PRO A 70 14.99 36.24 -0.28
CA PRO A 70 14.08 37.37 -0.08
C PRO A 70 12.98 37.48 -1.15
N LEU A 71 13.11 36.77 -2.28
CA LEU A 71 12.07 36.70 -3.32
C LEU A 71 11.07 35.56 -3.08
N ASN A 72 11.36 34.62 -2.17
CA ASN A 72 10.47 33.52 -1.85
C ASN A 72 9.42 33.97 -0.80
N PRO A 73 8.12 34.05 -1.12
CA PRO A 73 7.09 34.54 -0.20
C PRO A 73 6.93 33.66 1.05
N LEU A 74 7.42 32.41 1.03
CA LEU A 74 7.38 31.52 2.18
C LEU A 74 8.55 31.75 3.14
N CYS A 75 9.64 32.39 2.74
CA CYS A 75 10.76 32.69 3.62
C CYS A 75 10.40 33.75 4.70
N PRO A 76 11.03 33.69 5.89
CA PRO A 76 10.83 34.70 6.93
C PRO A 76 11.19 36.11 6.43
N GLY A 77 10.28 37.07 6.66
CA GLY A 77 10.43 38.47 6.23
C GLY A 77 9.88 38.79 4.83
N ALA A 78 9.48 37.78 4.04
CA ALA A 78 8.82 38.01 2.76
C ALA A 78 7.30 38.23 2.89
N ILE A 79 6.70 38.94 1.94
CA ILE A 79 5.26 39.24 1.92
C ILE A 79 4.49 38.02 1.39
N ARG A 80 3.40 37.65 2.08
CA ARG A 80 2.58 36.46 1.81
C ARG A 80 1.21 36.83 1.25
N ALA A 81 0.62 35.92 0.47
CA ALA A 81 -0.63 36.15 -0.26
C ALA A 81 -1.91 35.85 0.55
N ASN A 82 -2.17 34.59 0.93
CA ASN A 82 -3.54 34.17 1.30
C ASN A 82 -3.74 33.01 2.33
N GLY A 83 -2.70 32.40 2.89
CA GLY A 83 -2.74 31.77 4.25
C GLY A 83 -3.47 30.42 4.45
N GLU A 84 -2.84 29.29 4.12
CA GLU A 84 -3.45 27.94 4.02
C GLU A 84 -2.39 26.80 4.41
N ILE A 85 -2.75 25.52 4.79
CA ILE A 85 -1.93 24.26 5.17
C ILE A 85 -2.56 22.80 4.82
N PHE A 86 -2.25 21.65 4.10
CA PHE A 86 -1.53 20.86 2.97
C PHE A 86 -0.03 20.80 2.65
N GLU A 87 0.75 19.76 2.98
CA GLU A 87 2.12 19.58 2.46
C GLU A 87 2.15 18.90 1.07
N ASN A 88 2.94 19.43 0.12
CA ASN A 88 3.33 18.75 -1.12
C ASN A 88 4.85 18.72 -1.21
N LYS A 89 5.45 17.54 -1.48
CA LYS A 89 6.87 17.28 -1.22
C LYS A 89 7.64 16.86 -2.47
N GLY A 90 8.31 17.84 -3.08
CA GLY A 90 9.20 17.65 -4.23
C GLY A 90 8.51 17.89 -5.59
N ALA A 91 9.30 18.26 -6.59
CA ALA A 91 8.80 18.65 -7.91
C ALA A 91 8.01 17.53 -8.63
N MET A 92 8.41 16.27 -8.41
CA MET A 92 7.72 15.07 -8.94
C MET A 92 6.25 14.96 -8.47
N MET A 93 5.94 15.49 -7.28
CA MET A 93 4.59 15.54 -6.72
C MET A 93 3.83 16.83 -7.10
N GLY A 94 4.43 17.69 -7.93
CA GLY A 94 3.87 18.98 -8.34
C GLY A 94 4.20 20.17 -7.43
N CYS A 95 5.09 20.00 -6.43
CA CYS A 95 5.46 21.11 -5.54
C CYS A 95 6.31 22.16 -6.25
N SER A 96 5.78 23.38 -6.37
CA SER A 96 6.41 24.51 -7.06
C SER A 96 7.38 25.34 -6.20
N ASN A 97 7.39 25.16 -4.87
CA ASN A 97 8.26 25.90 -3.95
C ASN A 97 8.97 24.96 -2.97
N PRO A 98 10.32 24.89 -2.97
CA PRO A 98 11.07 23.93 -2.16
C PRO A 98 11.14 24.27 -0.65
N HIS A 99 10.55 25.39 -0.21
CA HIS A 99 10.44 25.70 1.22
C HIS A 99 9.49 24.71 1.93
N PRO A 100 9.81 24.19 3.13
CA PRO A 100 8.89 23.32 3.87
C PRO A 100 7.63 24.11 4.31
N HIS A 101 6.46 23.78 3.77
CA HIS A 101 5.22 24.57 3.91
C HIS A 101 3.96 23.74 3.63
N CYS A 102 2.78 24.41 3.66
CA CYS A 102 1.51 23.77 3.32
C CYS A 102 0.36 24.69 2.73
N GLN A 103 -0.82 24.20 2.25
CA GLN A 103 -2.10 24.91 1.80
C GLN A 103 -3.46 24.23 2.29
N VAL A 104 -4.54 24.85 2.84
CA VAL A 104 -5.63 24.13 3.58
C VAL A 104 -6.94 24.26 2.85
N TRP A 105 -7.53 23.12 2.51
CA TRP A 105 -8.79 23.08 1.79
C TRP A 105 -9.95 22.87 2.75
N ALA A 106 -10.28 23.95 3.46
CA ALA A 106 -11.54 24.07 4.16
C ALA A 106 -12.68 24.16 3.13
N SER A 107 -13.51 23.12 3.06
CA SER A 107 -14.64 23.00 2.14
C SER A 107 -15.96 23.03 2.90
N SER A 108 -17.01 23.58 2.29
CA SER A 108 -18.38 23.60 2.84
C SER A 108 -19.14 22.27 2.65
N PHE A 109 -18.48 21.27 2.08
CA PHE A 109 -18.96 19.93 1.80
C PHE A 109 -17.89 18.92 2.23
N LEU A 110 -18.28 17.70 2.60
CA LEU A 110 -17.33 16.65 2.93
C LEU A 110 -16.72 16.06 1.64
N PRO A 111 -15.38 16.01 1.46
CA PRO A 111 -14.77 15.44 0.26
C PRO A 111 -15.09 13.95 0.07
N ASP A 112 -15.12 13.48 -1.18
CA ASP A 112 -15.57 12.12 -1.55
C ASP A 112 -14.84 10.99 -0.80
N ILE A 113 -13.52 11.13 -0.59
CA ILE A 113 -12.73 10.17 0.20
C ILE A 113 -13.26 10.13 1.64
N ALA A 114 -13.39 11.29 2.29
CA ALA A 114 -13.89 11.36 3.67
C ALA A 114 -15.34 10.84 3.80
N GLN A 115 -16.21 11.10 2.82
CA GLN A 115 -17.57 10.50 2.79
C GLN A 115 -17.54 8.96 2.71
N ARG A 116 -16.62 8.38 1.93
CA ARG A 116 -16.47 6.91 1.80
C ARG A 116 -15.91 6.29 3.07
N GLU A 117 -14.89 6.93 3.66
CA GLU A 117 -14.24 6.48 4.89
C GLU A 117 -15.12 6.64 6.13
N GLU A 118 -15.98 7.67 6.19
CA GLU A 118 -17.01 7.78 7.22
C GLU A 118 -18.05 6.65 7.08
N ARG A 119 -18.56 6.42 5.86
CA ARG A 119 -19.56 5.39 5.58
C ARG A 119 -19.07 3.99 5.93
N SER A 120 -17.85 3.62 5.53
CA SER A 120 -17.28 2.29 5.78
C SER A 120 -17.06 2.04 7.27
N GLN A 121 -16.47 3.00 7.99
CA GLN A 121 -16.21 2.90 9.42
C GLN A 121 -17.51 2.87 10.24
N GLN A 122 -18.50 3.70 9.89
CA GLN A 122 -19.80 3.73 10.55
C GLN A 122 -20.58 2.44 10.32
N ALA A 123 -20.57 1.88 9.10
CA ALA A 123 -21.18 0.59 8.82
C ALA A 123 -20.49 -0.54 9.59
N TYR A 124 -19.15 -0.60 9.56
CA TYR A 124 -18.38 -1.63 10.28
C TYR A 124 -18.63 -1.57 11.78
N LYS A 125 -18.58 -0.38 12.39
CA LYS A 125 -18.84 -0.17 13.81
C LYS A 125 -20.28 -0.52 14.20
N SER A 126 -21.26 -0.24 13.34
CA SER A 126 -22.65 -0.62 13.57
C SER A 126 -22.87 -2.14 13.55
N GLN A 127 -22.02 -2.89 12.86
CA GLN A 127 -22.07 -4.36 12.78
C GLN A 127 -21.23 -5.07 13.86
N HIS A 128 -20.07 -4.52 14.23
CA HIS A 128 -19.07 -5.18 15.09
C HIS A 128 -18.88 -4.52 16.47
N GLY A 129 -19.50 -3.37 16.72
CA GLY A 129 -19.33 -2.55 17.94
C GLY A 129 -18.04 -1.72 17.97
N GLU A 130 -16.93 -2.28 17.49
CA GLU A 130 -15.60 -1.66 17.49
C GLU A 130 -15.28 -0.85 16.21
N PRO A 131 -14.39 0.16 16.27
CA PRO A 131 -13.90 0.87 15.08
C PRO A 131 -13.00 0.00 14.21
N LEU A 132 -13.25 0.01 12.90
CA LEU A 132 -12.53 -0.77 11.87
C LEU A 132 -11.00 -0.69 12.02
N LEU A 133 -10.45 0.52 12.16
CA LEU A 133 -9.01 0.75 12.23
C LEU A 133 -8.38 0.28 13.55
N MET A 134 -9.16 0.18 14.64
CA MET A 134 -8.67 -0.35 15.92
C MET A 134 -8.51 -1.87 15.86
N GLU A 135 -9.52 -2.56 15.32
CA GLU A 135 -9.46 -4.01 15.10
C GLU A 135 -8.37 -4.39 14.08
N TYR A 136 -8.26 -3.65 12.97
CA TYR A 136 -7.18 -3.84 12.01
C TYR A 136 -5.79 -3.64 12.64
N SER A 137 -5.60 -2.59 13.44
CA SER A 137 -4.33 -2.35 14.16
C SER A 137 -4.00 -3.48 15.13
N ARG A 138 -5.00 -4.06 15.80
CA ARG A 138 -4.84 -5.23 16.68
C ARG A 138 -4.39 -6.47 15.90
N GLN A 139 -4.96 -6.72 14.72
CA GLN A 139 -4.55 -7.82 13.84
C GLN A 139 -3.13 -7.63 13.29
N GLU A 140 -2.75 -6.42 12.90
CA GLU A 140 -1.40 -6.09 12.42
C GLU A 140 -0.32 -6.24 13.50
N LEU A 141 -0.63 -5.90 14.76
CA LEU A 141 0.26 -6.16 15.88
C LEU A 141 0.46 -7.68 16.11
N LEU A 142 -0.61 -8.47 16.05
CA LEU A 142 -0.54 -9.93 16.19
C LEU A 142 0.28 -10.58 15.06
N ARG A 143 0.12 -10.11 13.81
CA ARG A 143 0.92 -10.57 12.65
C ARG A 143 2.42 -10.34 12.89
N LYS A 144 2.81 -9.10 13.23
CA LYS A 144 4.22 -8.71 13.41
C LYS A 144 4.87 -9.38 14.62
N VAL A 145 4.12 -9.60 15.71
CA VAL A 145 4.60 -10.40 16.84
C VAL A 145 4.84 -11.86 16.41
N GLY A 146 3.94 -12.45 15.62
CA GLY A 146 4.11 -13.80 15.07
C GLY A 146 5.34 -13.95 14.16
N GLU A 147 5.65 -12.95 13.33
CA GLU A 147 6.87 -12.93 12.52
C GLU A 147 8.16 -12.92 13.37
N SER A 148 8.13 -12.25 14.52
CA SER A 148 9.23 -12.30 15.50
C SER A 148 9.25 -13.56 16.38
N GLN A 149 8.20 -14.41 16.36
CA GLN A 149 8.04 -15.49 17.34
C GLN A 149 7.34 -16.78 16.85
N ALA A 150 7.59 -17.16 15.59
CA ALA A 150 7.53 -18.53 15.02
C ALA A 150 6.18 -19.30 14.94
N LEU A 151 6.05 -20.06 13.84
CA LEU A 151 5.22 -21.27 13.67
C LEU A 151 3.69 -21.20 13.85
N CYS A 152 2.98 -21.02 12.72
CA CYS A 152 1.61 -21.51 12.45
C CYS A 152 0.44 -20.90 13.26
N PRO A 153 -0.84 -21.21 12.92
CA PRO A 153 -1.35 -21.93 11.74
C PRO A 153 -2.26 -21.08 10.82
N GLN A 154 -2.78 -21.70 9.76
CA GLN A 154 -3.68 -21.10 8.75
C GLN A 154 -5.02 -20.62 9.35
N GLY A 155 -5.56 -19.47 8.89
CA GLY A 155 -6.97 -19.14 9.16
C GLY A 155 -7.41 -17.67 9.29
N VAL A 156 -6.85 -16.70 8.55
CA VAL A 156 -7.39 -15.31 8.52
C VAL A 156 -7.45 -14.73 7.11
N PRO A 157 -8.48 -13.91 6.78
CA PRO A 157 -8.62 -13.30 5.46
C PRO A 157 -7.51 -12.27 5.16
N ASN A 158 -7.07 -12.24 3.90
CA ASN A 158 -5.88 -11.53 3.45
C ASN A 158 -6.16 -10.05 3.12
N PHE A 159 -6.44 -9.25 4.16
CA PHE A 159 -6.54 -7.79 4.05
C PHE A 159 -5.22 -7.16 3.55
N LEU A 160 -5.34 -6.06 2.79
CA LEU A 160 -4.28 -5.07 2.53
C LEU A 160 -3.69 -4.59 3.89
N ILE A 161 -2.42 -4.23 4.10
CA ILE A 161 -1.31 -3.86 3.17
C ILE A 161 0.02 -4.57 3.58
N PRO A 162 1.21 -3.96 3.41
CA PRO A 162 2.24 -4.35 2.45
C PRO A 162 3.08 -5.58 2.84
#